data_AF-A0A4R2CAL3-F1
#
_entry.id   AF-A0A4R2CAL3-F1
#
_cell.length_a   1.000
_cell.length_b   1.000
_cell.length_c   1.000
_cell.angle_alpha   90.00
_cell.angle_beta   90.00
_cell.angle_gamma   90.00
#
_symmetry.space_group_name_H-M   'P 1'
#
loop_
_entity.id
_entity.type
_entity.pdbx_description
1 polymer ?
#
loop_
_entity_poly.entity_id
_entity_poly.type
_entity_poly.pdbx_seq_one_letter_code
_entity_poly.pdbx_strand_id
1 'polypeptide(L)'
;MKTPVIQFGTSRFLQAHADLFLSEGEPERAITVVQTSGDAARSHRLAALAAPEGYPVRVRGLKDGRPVDEVMTVISVRRGLSAARDWPEVVRVFVEEAAFVLSNTGDAGYQGRPEDASATYHPSMSFPAKLFHLLAARHAAGGASIVILPMELVVDNGKALKAAVLAVARRQTGDVGLLSYIENDVVWVNSLVDRIVSEPIEPAGAVAEPYALWAIEKGPGVVAPCRHPAIQLVDDLKQIERLKLHILNLGHTVLVDIWQQQGGGGDPVVREFIARPAVEEALTAIYRQEVLPVFARLPGGDGAEDYLAITLERFANPFLNHRLADIAQNHVQKVERRIGAFLDLAKPFGLPQPRLAAIVAGAG
;
A
#
# COMPACT_ATOMS: atom_id res chain seq x y z
N MET A 1 3.78 -27.26 9.38
CA MET A 1 4.73 -26.13 9.49
C MET A 1 4.00 -24.97 10.13
N LYS A 2 4.60 -24.26 11.10
CA LYS A 2 3.97 -23.06 11.69
C LYS A 2 4.19 -21.85 10.79
N THR A 3 3.16 -21.05 10.56
CA THR A 3 3.26 -19.79 9.81
C THR A 3 3.01 -18.59 10.75
N PRO A 4 4.04 -17.83 11.14
CA PRO A 4 3.87 -16.68 12.04
C PRO A 4 3.10 -15.51 11.41
N VAL A 5 2.94 -15.51 10.09
CA VAL A 5 2.17 -14.51 9.36
C VAL A 5 0.90 -15.14 8.79
N ILE A 6 -0.25 -14.51 9.02
CA ILE A 6 -1.49 -14.83 8.32
C ILE A 6 -1.89 -13.62 7.47
N GLN A 7 -2.10 -13.86 6.17
CA GLN A 7 -2.37 -12.81 5.19
C GLN A 7 -3.78 -12.96 4.64
N PHE A 8 -4.59 -11.91 4.69
CA PHE A 8 -5.92 -11.86 4.09
C PHE A 8 -5.89 -11.08 2.79
N GLY A 9 -5.98 -11.81 1.68
CA GLY A 9 -5.85 -11.25 0.33
C GLY A 9 -4.84 -12.04 -0.51
N THR A 10 -5.10 -12.11 -1.81
CA THR A 10 -4.27 -12.84 -2.79
C THR A 10 -3.87 -11.93 -3.95
N SER A 11 -3.86 -10.61 -3.73
CA SER A 11 -3.64 -9.64 -4.80
C SER A 11 -2.21 -9.75 -5.32
N ARG A 12 -2.01 -9.45 -6.61
CA ARG A 12 -0.67 -9.35 -7.21
C ARG A 12 0.23 -8.35 -6.48
N PHE A 13 -0.37 -7.35 -5.84
CA PHE A 13 0.34 -6.39 -5.02
C PHE A 13 1.02 -7.08 -3.83
N LEU A 14 0.28 -7.85 -3.04
CA LEU A 14 0.83 -8.60 -1.91
C LEU A 14 1.95 -9.56 -2.35
N GLN A 15 1.72 -10.26 -3.48
CA GLN A 15 2.68 -11.19 -4.07
C GLN A 15 4.03 -10.53 -4.38
N ALA A 16 4.01 -9.36 -5.02
CA ALA A 16 5.22 -8.59 -5.34
C ALA A 16 5.61 -7.58 -4.25
N HIS A 17 5.10 -7.69 -3.03
CA HIS A 17 5.40 -6.75 -1.95
C HIS A 17 5.63 -7.51 -0.65
N ALA A 18 4.62 -7.67 0.20
CA ALA A 18 4.76 -8.36 1.48
C ALA A 18 5.31 -9.79 1.32
N ASP A 19 4.75 -10.58 0.39
CA ASP A 19 5.17 -11.99 0.23
C ASP A 19 6.64 -12.07 -0.18
N LEU A 20 7.07 -11.23 -1.13
CA LEU A 20 8.48 -11.15 -1.55
C LEU A 20 9.39 -10.69 -0.40
N PHE A 21 9.05 -9.61 0.32
CA PHE A 21 9.90 -9.09 1.39
C PHE A 21 10.02 -10.05 2.57
N LEU A 22 8.98 -10.84 2.83
CA LEU A 22 9.02 -11.89 3.85
C LEU A 22 9.81 -13.12 3.40
N SER A 23 9.99 -13.29 2.08
CA SER A 23 10.85 -14.31 1.47
C SER A 23 12.32 -13.91 1.50
N GLU A 24 12.62 -12.63 1.28
CA GLU A 24 13.99 -12.07 1.22
C GLU A 24 14.48 -11.55 2.58
N GLY A 25 13.55 -11.31 3.50
CA GLY A 25 13.84 -10.63 4.77
C GLY A 25 14.54 -11.50 5.80
N GLU A 26 15.04 -10.84 6.84
CA GLU A 26 15.70 -11.50 7.96
C GLU A 26 14.92 -11.34 9.29
N PRO A 27 14.49 -12.44 9.93
CA PRO A 27 14.46 -13.81 9.37
C PRO A 27 13.41 -13.91 8.26
N GLU A 28 13.54 -14.94 7.41
CA GLU A 28 12.47 -15.34 6.49
C GLU A 28 11.21 -15.64 7.31
N ARG A 29 10.03 -15.24 6.80
CA ARG A 29 8.75 -15.46 7.47
C ARG A 29 7.81 -16.29 6.60
N ALA A 30 7.38 -17.42 7.16
CA ALA A 30 6.36 -18.26 6.55
C ALA A 30 4.94 -17.67 6.69
N ILE A 31 4.17 -17.71 5.61
CA ILE A 31 2.85 -17.10 5.48
C ILE A 31 1.79 -18.19 5.24
N THR A 32 0.67 -18.08 5.96
CA THR A 32 -0.61 -18.66 5.52
C THR A 32 -1.41 -17.58 4.82
N VAL A 33 -1.67 -17.75 3.53
CA VAL A 33 -2.52 -16.87 2.74
C VAL A 33 -3.96 -17.34 2.82
N VAL A 34 -4.87 -16.41 3.08
CA VAL A 34 -6.32 -16.64 3.18
C VAL A 34 -7.03 -15.86 2.09
N GLN A 35 -7.68 -16.58 1.18
CA GLN A 35 -8.58 -16.00 0.19
C GLN A 35 -9.90 -15.64 0.85
N THR A 36 -10.25 -14.35 0.83
CA THR A 36 -11.50 -13.82 1.39
C THR A 36 -12.62 -13.66 0.36
N SER A 37 -12.29 -13.54 -0.94
CA SER A 37 -13.26 -13.46 -2.03
C SER A 37 -13.75 -14.85 -2.43
N GLY A 38 -15.06 -15.08 -2.54
CA GLY A 38 -15.66 -16.39 -2.92
C GLY A 38 -15.50 -16.83 -4.38
N ASP A 39 -14.63 -16.18 -5.16
CA ASP A 39 -14.42 -16.48 -6.58
C ASP A 39 -13.67 -17.82 -6.76
N ALA A 40 -14.41 -18.84 -7.25
CA ALA A 40 -13.92 -20.19 -7.47
C ALA A 40 -12.82 -20.27 -8.53
N ALA A 41 -12.76 -19.32 -9.48
CA ALA A 41 -11.71 -19.26 -10.50
C ALA A 41 -10.31 -19.01 -9.90
N ARG A 42 -10.25 -18.57 -8.63
CA ARG A 42 -8.99 -18.31 -7.90
C ARG A 42 -8.54 -19.47 -7.01
N SER A 43 -9.26 -20.58 -6.98
CA SER A 43 -8.85 -21.76 -6.19
C SER A 43 -7.52 -22.35 -6.66
N HIS A 44 -7.25 -22.35 -7.97
CA HIS A 44 -5.95 -22.72 -8.54
C HIS A 44 -4.82 -21.79 -8.09
N ARG A 45 -5.13 -20.51 -7.84
CA ARG A 45 -4.15 -19.52 -7.37
C ARG A 45 -3.65 -19.80 -5.96
N LEU A 46 -4.51 -20.26 -5.04
CA LEU A 46 -4.07 -20.62 -3.68
C LEU A 46 -3.06 -21.77 -3.69
N ALA A 47 -3.29 -22.79 -4.52
CA ALA A 47 -2.37 -23.91 -4.66
C ALA A 47 -1.03 -23.46 -5.24
N ALA A 48 -1.05 -22.61 -6.29
CA ALA A 48 0.15 -22.06 -6.88
C ALA A 48 0.95 -21.15 -5.94
N LEU A 49 0.27 -20.32 -5.15
CA LEU A 49 0.92 -19.45 -4.15
C LEU A 49 1.67 -20.27 -3.10
N ALA A 50 1.13 -21.41 -2.69
CA ALA A 50 1.73 -22.28 -1.67
C ALA A 50 2.57 -23.43 -2.23
N ALA A 51 2.93 -23.38 -3.51
CA ALA A 51 3.72 -24.42 -4.14
C ALA A 51 5.14 -24.49 -3.50
N PRO A 52 5.69 -25.70 -3.23
CA PRO A 52 7.01 -25.82 -2.58
C PRO A 52 8.15 -25.12 -3.30
N GLU A 53 8.09 -25.06 -4.64
CA GLU A 53 9.03 -24.36 -5.52
C GLU A 53 8.88 -22.84 -5.50
N GLY A 54 7.82 -22.32 -4.87
CA GLY A 54 7.48 -20.90 -4.87
C GLY A 54 6.88 -20.41 -6.19
N TYR A 55 6.80 -19.09 -6.34
CA TYR A 55 6.28 -18.46 -7.55
C TYR A 55 7.12 -17.22 -7.94
N PRO A 56 7.12 -16.81 -9.22
CA PRO A 56 8.00 -15.74 -9.69
C PRO A 56 7.46 -14.34 -9.41
N VAL A 57 8.35 -13.42 -9.05
CA VAL A 57 8.12 -11.98 -9.15
C VAL A 57 9.20 -11.39 -10.06
N ARG A 58 8.79 -10.84 -11.20
CA ARG A 58 9.72 -10.18 -12.13
C ARG A 58 9.84 -8.70 -11.76
N VAL A 59 11.02 -8.29 -11.34
CA VAL A 59 11.34 -6.91 -10.99
C VAL A 59 12.01 -6.26 -12.19
N ARG A 60 11.31 -5.35 -12.86
CA ARG A 60 11.85 -4.66 -14.05
C ARG A 60 11.63 -3.15 -14.03
N GLY A 61 12.67 -2.40 -14.35
CA GLY A 61 12.64 -0.94 -14.29
C GLY A 61 14.02 -0.32 -14.40
N LEU A 62 14.17 0.84 -13.78
CA LEU A 62 15.46 1.47 -13.55
C LEU A 62 15.78 1.40 -12.06
N LYS A 63 17.06 1.21 -11.75
CA LYS A 63 17.64 1.36 -10.43
C LYS A 63 19.02 1.98 -10.58
N ASP A 64 19.25 3.12 -9.93
CA ASP A 64 20.51 3.88 -10.02
C ASP A 64 20.92 4.18 -11.47
N GLY A 65 19.95 4.54 -12.31
CA GLY A 65 20.09 4.85 -13.73
C GLY A 65 20.29 3.64 -14.64
N ARG A 66 20.28 2.41 -14.10
CA ARG A 66 20.53 1.17 -14.86
C ARG A 66 19.25 0.36 -15.04
N PRO A 67 19.00 -0.19 -16.25
CA PRO A 67 17.93 -1.16 -16.43
C PRO A 67 18.13 -2.39 -15.53
N VAL A 68 17.10 -2.74 -14.79
CA VAL A 68 16.99 -4.00 -14.04
C VAL A 68 15.87 -4.80 -14.67
N ASP A 69 16.08 -6.11 -14.82
CA ASP A 69 15.08 -7.07 -15.28
C ASP A 69 15.42 -8.44 -14.71
N GLU A 70 14.97 -8.68 -13.48
CA GLU A 70 15.34 -9.85 -12.68
C GLU A 70 14.08 -10.60 -12.25
N VAL A 71 14.19 -11.93 -12.10
CA VAL A 71 13.12 -12.76 -11.59
C VAL A 71 13.52 -13.27 -10.21
N MET A 72 12.74 -12.88 -9.20
CA MET A 72 12.86 -13.37 -7.84
C MET A 72 11.88 -14.52 -7.61
N THR A 73 12.23 -15.47 -6.76
CA THR A 73 11.35 -16.56 -6.37
C THR A 73 10.82 -16.32 -4.97
N VAL A 74 9.49 -16.21 -4.85
CA VAL A 74 8.81 -16.06 -3.56
C VAL A 74 8.54 -17.44 -2.98
N ILE A 75 9.12 -17.72 -1.82
CA ILE A 75 8.96 -19.00 -1.09
C ILE A 75 8.31 -18.82 0.29
N SER A 76 7.99 -17.59 0.69
CA SER A 76 7.42 -17.28 2.00
C SER A 76 6.03 -17.87 2.22
N VAL A 77 5.24 -18.07 1.17
CA VAL A 77 3.88 -18.64 1.28
C VAL A 77 3.96 -20.16 1.40
N ARG A 78 3.52 -20.70 2.55
CA ARG A 78 3.61 -22.13 2.88
C ARG A 78 2.26 -22.83 2.95
N ARG A 79 1.17 -22.07 2.96
CA ARG A 79 -0.20 -22.59 3.07
C ARG A 79 -1.17 -21.60 2.42
N GLY A 80 -2.11 -22.13 1.63
CA GLY A 80 -3.24 -21.38 1.08
C GLY A 80 -4.56 -21.92 1.63
N LEU A 81 -5.40 -21.04 2.19
CA LEU A 81 -6.71 -21.37 2.75
C LEU A 81 -7.81 -20.50 2.14
N SER A 82 -9.02 -21.03 2.05
CA SER A 82 -10.22 -20.28 1.70
C SER A 82 -11.01 -19.95 2.97
N ALA A 83 -11.29 -18.67 3.22
CA ALA A 83 -12.15 -18.30 4.34
C ALA A 83 -13.53 -18.98 4.24
N ALA A 84 -14.04 -19.20 3.02
CA ALA A 84 -15.34 -19.82 2.79
C ALA A 84 -15.40 -21.32 3.10
N ARG A 85 -14.28 -22.05 2.97
CA ARG A 85 -14.24 -23.52 3.10
C ARG A 85 -13.46 -24.01 4.31
N ASP A 86 -12.40 -23.29 4.65
CA ASP A 86 -11.36 -23.74 5.57
C ASP A 86 -11.37 -22.93 6.88
N TRP A 87 -12.51 -22.32 7.24
CA TRP A 87 -12.62 -21.42 8.40
C TRP A 87 -12.10 -22.02 9.72
N PRO A 88 -12.39 -23.29 10.08
CA PRO A 88 -11.83 -23.88 11.29
C PRO A 88 -10.29 -23.88 11.31
N GLU A 89 -9.65 -24.14 10.16
CA GLU A 89 -8.19 -24.10 10.05
C GLU A 89 -7.66 -22.66 10.05
N VAL A 90 -8.38 -21.71 9.44
CA VAL A 90 -8.06 -20.28 9.54
C VAL A 90 -8.06 -19.82 11.00
N VAL A 91 -9.08 -20.20 11.78
CA VAL A 91 -9.17 -19.92 13.22
C VAL A 91 -7.99 -20.57 13.94
N ARG A 92 -7.71 -21.86 13.71
CA ARG A 92 -6.60 -22.57 14.34
C ARG A 92 -5.26 -21.88 14.09
N VAL A 93 -4.95 -21.55 12.83
CA VAL A 93 -3.71 -20.84 12.47
C VAL A 93 -3.65 -19.47 13.14
N PHE A 94 -4.74 -18.70 13.13
CA PHE A 94 -4.78 -17.38 13.76
C PHE A 94 -4.56 -17.45 15.28
N VAL A 95 -5.12 -18.45 15.95
CA VAL A 95 -5.02 -18.62 17.41
C VAL A 95 -3.66 -19.18 17.82
N GLU A 96 -3.17 -20.22 17.12
CA GLU A 96 -2.03 -21.03 17.58
C GLU A 96 -0.69 -20.67 16.92
N GLU A 97 -0.70 -20.07 15.73
CA GLU A 97 0.52 -19.84 14.93
C GLU A 97 0.83 -18.36 14.71
N ALA A 98 -0.20 -17.53 14.45
CA ALA A 98 -0.01 -16.17 14.00
C ALA A 98 0.54 -15.23 15.10
N ALA A 99 1.55 -14.47 14.71
CA ALA A 99 2.06 -13.30 15.42
C ALA A 99 1.76 -12.00 14.65
N PHE A 100 1.63 -12.09 13.32
CA PHE A 100 1.35 -10.98 12.42
C PHE A 100 0.13 -11.28 11.55
N VAL A 101 -0.73 -10.28 11.37
CA VAL A 101 -1.85 -10.30 10.43
C VAL A 101 -1.62 -9.24 9.37
N LEU A 102 -1.58 -9.65 8.10
CA LEU A 102 -1.55 -8.73 6.97
C LEU A 102 -2.93 -8.71 6.31
N SER A 103 -3.38 -7.55 5.82
CA SER A 103 -4.60 -7.47 5.02
C SER A 103 -4.44 -6.58 3.80
N ASN A 104 -4.99 -7.04 2.68
CA ASN A 104 -5.30 -6.21 1.53
C ASN A 104 -6.59 -6.76 0.90
N THR A 105 -7.72 -6.36 1.47
CA THR A 105 -9.07 -6.78 1.06
C THR A 105 -9.75 -5.78 0.12
N GLY A 106 -9.02 -4.72 -0.26
CA GLY A 106 -9.53 -3.55 -0.97
C GLY A 106 -10.38 -2.66 -0.05
N ASP A 107 -10.58 -1.40 -0.45
CA ASP A 107 -11.30 -0.42 0.39
C ASP A 107 -12.75 -0.85 0.67
N ALA A 108 -13.38 -1.57 -0.28
CA ALA A 108 -14.70 -2.15 -0.11
C ALA A 108 -14.74 -3.29 0.93
N GLY A 109 -13.59 -3.87 1.30
CA GLY A 109 -13.47 -4.91 2.32
C GLY A 109 -13.81 -4.42 3.73
N TYR A 110 -13.66 -3.11 3.99
CA TYR A 110 -13.99 -2.49 5.28
C TYR A 110 -15.46 -2.10 5.40
N GLN A 111 -16.19 -2.09 4.28
CA GLN A 111 -17.60 -1.73 4.27
C GLN A 111 -18.42 -2.80 4.97
N GLY A 112 -19.24 -2.37 5.93
CA GLY A 112 -20.13 -3.25 6.67
C GLY A 112 -21.06 -4.03 5.75
N ARG A 113 -21.36 -5.27 6.14
CA ARG A 113 -22.27 -6.17 5.44
C ARG A 113 -23.43 -6.55 6.36
N PRO A 114 -24.63 -6.86 5.82
CA PRO A 114 -25.74 -7.36 6.63
C PRO A 114 -25.37 -8.56 7.50
N GLU A 115 -24.52 -9.44 6.97
CA GLU A 115 -24.04 -10.64 7.66
C GLU A 115 -23.18 -10.34 8.89
N ASP A 116 -22.64 -9.12 9.02
CA ASP A 116 -21.85 -8.69 10.18
C ASP A 116 -22.65 -8.63 11.48
N ALA A 117 -23.99 -8.71 11.39
CA ALA A 117 -24.89 -8.80 12.54
C ALA A 117 -25.04 -10.23 13.09
N SER A 118 -24.55 -11.25 12.37
CA SER A 118 -24.63 -12.64 12.82
C SER A 118 -23.64 -12.93 13.95
N ALA A 119 -24.08 -13.63 14.98
CA ALA A 119 -23.20 -14.10 16.07
C ALA A 119 -22.25 -15.21 15.62
N THR A 120 -22.56 -15.89 14.52
CA THR A 120 -21.73 -16.93 13.92
C THR A 120 -21.11 -16.45 12.62
N TYR A 121 -19.87 -16.90 12.36
CA TYR A 121 -19.13 -16.59 11.15
C TYR A 121 -19.95 -16.86 9.88
N HIS A 122 -19.86 -15.94 8.92
CA HIS A 122 -20.36 -16.13 7.56
C HIS A 122 -19.32 -15.65 6.51
N PRO A 123 -19.10 -16.39 5.40
CA PRO A 123 -18.11 -16.00 4.39
C PRO A 123 -18.33 -14.62 3.76
N SER A 124 -19.58 -14.16 3.67
CA SER A 124 -19.93 -12.84 3.11
C SER A 124 -19.75 -11.66 4.07
N MET A 125 -19.36 -11.89 5.32
CA MET A 125 -19.07 -10.81 6.27
C MET A 125 -18.02 -9.83 5.73
N SER A 126 -18.04 -8.59 6.20
CA SER A 126 -16.94 -7.66 6.00
C SER A 126 -15.65 -8.19 6.62
N PHE A 127 -14.49 -7.69 6.16
CA PHE A 127 -13.23 -8.07 6.77
C PHE A 127 -13.13 -7.72 8.27
N PRO A 128 -13.57 -6.52 8.73
CA PRO A 128 -13.65 -6.21 10.16
C PRO A 128 -14.43 -7.24 10.98
N ALA A 129 -15.56 -7.75 10.48
CA ALA A 129 -16.35 -8.75 11.19
C ALA A 129 -15.67 -10.13 11.22
N LYS A 130 -15.04 -10.55 10.12
CA LYS A 130 -14.21 -11.78 10.11
C LYS A 130 -13.07 -11.69 11.13
N LEU A 131 -12.39 -10.55 11.18
CA LEU A 131 -11.28 -10.31 12.11
C LEU A 131 -11.76 -10.27 13.56
N PHE A 132 -12.94 -9.71 13.84
CA PHE A 132 -13.57 -9.78 15.17
C PHE A 132 -13.74 -11.23 15.63
N HIS A 133 -14.29 -12.13 14.80
CA HIS A 133 -14.46 -13.53 15.18
C HIS A 133 -13.12 -14.24 15.48
N LEU A 134 -12.07 -13.91 14.73
CA LEU A 134 -10.73 -14.46 14.96
C LEU A 134 -10.11 -13.94 16.26
N LEU A 135 -10.26 -12.64 16.54
CA LEU A 135 -9.80 -12.04 17.80
C LEU A 135 -10.57 -12.57 19.01
N ALA A 136 -11.89 -12.77 18.88
CA ALA A 136 -12.72 -13.38 19.91
C ALA A 136 -12.28 -14.82 20.21
N ALA A 137 -12.03 -15.63 19.17
CA ALA A 137 -11.53 -16.99 19.33
C ALA A 137 -10.14 -17.02 20.00
N ARG A 138 -9.24 -16.11 19.61
CA ARG A 138 -7.90 -15.98 20.21
C ARG A 138 -7.96 -15.57 21.67
N HIS A 139 -8.79 -14.59 22.02
CA HIS A 139 -9.00 -14.16 23.40
C HIS A 139 -9.56 -15.29 24.26
N ALA A 140 -10.57 -16.02 23.78
CA ALA A 140 -11.15 -17.16 24.48
C ALA A 140 -10.15 -18.30 24.75
N ALA A 141 -9.14 -18.45 23.89
CA ALA A 141 -8.04 -19.39 24.06
C ALA A 141 -6.90 -18.84 24.96
N GLY A 142 -7.03 -17.65 25.54
CA GLY A 142 -5.98 -17.01 26.34
C GLY A 142 -4.76 -16.59 25.51
N GLY A 143 -4.94 -16.35 24.21
CA GLY A 143 -3.87 -16.02 23.28
C GLY A 143 -3.21 -14.67 23.58
N ALA A 144 -1.91 -14.57 23.33
CA ALA A 144 -1.15 -13.34 23.49
C ALA A 144 -1.54 -12.26 22.47
N SER A 145 -1.09 -11.03 22.69
CA SER A 145 -1.16 -9.93 21.72
C SER A 145 -0.73 -10.34 20.31
N ILE A 146 -1.34 -9.70 19.30
CA ILE A 146 -1.08 -9.92 17.88
C ILE A 146 -0.90 -8.58 17.18
N VAL A 147 -0.02 -8.53 16.18
CA VAL A 147 0.28 -7.32 15.40
C VAL A 147 -0.51 -7.35 14.10
N ILE A 148 -1.32 -6.31 13.85
CA ILE A 148 -2.17 -6.19 12.67
C ILE A 148 -1.66 -5.06 11.79
N LEU A 149 -1.25 -5.41 10.58
CA LEU A 149 -0.65 -4.55 9.57
C LEU A 149 -1.55 -4.51 8.33
N PRO A 150 -2.60 -3.66 8.32
CA PRO A 150 -3.37 -3.42 7.12
C PRO A 150 -2.51 -2.74 6.05
N MET A 151 -2.77 -3.11 4.80
CA MET A 151 -2.08 -2.63 3.61
C MET A 151 -3.09 -2.07 2.58
N GLU A 152 -4.33 -1.82 3.01
CA GLU A 152 -5.34 -1.08 2.26
C GLU A 152 -4.96 0.40 2.07
N LEU A 153 -5.46 1.03 1.00
CA LEU A 153 -5.24 2.45 0.69
C LEU A 153 -6.20 3.36 1.48
N VAL A 154 -6.31 3.10 2.78
CA VAL A 154 -7.14 3.84 3.73
C VAL A 154 -6.24 4.72 4.60
N VAL A 155 -6.61 5.99 4.75
CA VAL A 155 -5.89 6.92 5.66
C VAL A 155 -5.97 6.37 7.09
N ASP A 156 -4.82 6.37 7.79
CA ASP A 156 -4.73 5.78 9.13
C ASP A 156 -5.31 4.34 9.18
N ASN A 157 -4.96 3.50 8.20
CA ASN A 157 -5.57 2.18 7.98
C ASN A 157 -5.65 1.28 9.22
N GLY A 158 -4.65 1.32 10.11
CA GLY A 158 -4.66 0.63 11.40
C GLY A 158 -5.74 1.15 12.34
N LYS A 159 -5.80 2.47 12.55
CA LYS A 159 -6.85 3.10 13.38
C LYS A 159 -8.25 2.90 12.78
N ALA A 160 -8.38 3.00 11.46
CA ALA A 160 -9.63 2.80 10.75
C ALA A 160 -10.14 1.35 10.92
N LEU A 161 -9.25 0.35 10.76
CA LEU A 161 -9.59 -1.05 10.96
C LEU A 161 -9.96 -1.33 12.42
N LYS A 162 -9.18 -0.81 13.39
CA LYS A 162 -9.48 -0.91 14.82
C LYS A 162 -10.89 -0.40 15.12
N ALA A 163 -11.22 0.79 14.63
CA ALA A 163 -12.53 1.40 14.83
C ALA A 163 -13.66 0.55 14.22
N ALA A 164 -13.46 0.02 13.02
CA ALA A 164 -14.43 -0.85 12.35
C ALA A 164 -14.65 -2.16 13.13
N VAL A 165 -13.58 -2.80 13.60
CA VAL A 165 -13.63 -4.04 14.38
C VAL A 165 -14.31 -3.81 15.73
N LEU A 166 -13.96 -2.73 16.45
CA LEU A 166 -14.62 -2.38 17.71
C LEU A 166 -16.11 -2.04 17.52
N ALA A 167 -16.48 -1.42 16.40
CA ALA A 167 -17.87 -1.16 16.08
C ALA A 167 -18.66 -2.47 15.87
N VAL A 168 -18.06 -3.48 15.23
CA VAL A 168 -18.65 -4.82 15.16
C VAL A 168 -18.74 -5.44 16.55
N ALA A 169 -17.64 -5.45 17.30
CA ALA A 169 -17.55 -6.07 18.62
C ALA A 169 -18.63 -5.55 19.59
N ARG A 170 -18.81 -4.22 19.67
CA ARG A 170 -19.81 -3.59 20.55
C ARG A 170 -21.26 -3.93 20.22
N ARG A 171 -21.55 -4.34 18.98
CA ARG A 171 -22.89 -4.83 18.60
C ARG A 171 -23.06 -6.32 18.89
N GLN A 172 -21.98 -7.07 18.92
CA GLN A 172 -21.97 -8.53 19.01
C GLN A 172 -21.84 -9.05 20.45
N THR A 173 -21.20 -8.29 21.35
CA THR A 173 -20.91 -8.74 22.70
C THR A 173 -20.91 -7.61 23.73
N GLY A 174 -21.27 -7.96 24.97
CA GLY A 174 -21.09 -7.13 26.16
C GLY A 174 -19.87 -7.52 27.01
N ASP A 175 -19.03 -8.45 26.53
CA ASP A 175 -17.83 -8.90 27.24
C ASP A 175 -16.77 -7.78 27.28
N VAL A 176 -16.65 -7.14 28.45
CA VAL A 176 -15.71 -6.05 28.71
C VAL A 176 -14.25 -6.51 28.55
N GLY A 177 -13.94 -7.77 28.87
CA GLY A 177 -12.60 -8.33 28.72
C GLY A 177 -12.18 -8.40 27.26
N LEU A 178 -13.04 -8.97 26.41
CA LEU A 178 -12.80 -9.05 24.97
C LEU A 178 -12.71 -7.65 24.32
N LEU A 179 -13.58 -6.71 24.71
CA LEU A 179 -13.51 -5.34 24.21
C LEU A 179 -12.20 -4.65 24.59
N SER A 180 -11.76 -4.81 25.85
CA SER A 180 -10.47 -4.30 26.32
C SER A 180 -9.29 -4.94 25.58
N TYR A 181 -9.33 -6.26 25.37
CA TYR A 181 -8.29 -6.97 24.61
C TYR A 181 -8.15 -6.43 23.19
N ILE A 182 -9.27 -6.29 22.45
CA ILE A 182 -9.27 -5.73 21.09
C ILE A 182 -8.76 -4.27 21.09
N GLU A 183 -9.15 -3.49 22.09
CA GLU A 183 -8.82 -2.06 22.16
C GLU A 183 -7.38 -1.79 22.59
N ASN A 184 -6.84 -2.55 23.55
CA ASN A 184 -5.61 -2.21 24.26
C ASN A 184 -4.48 -3.22 24.04
N ASP A 185 -4.80 -4.51 23.85
CA ASP A 185 -3.76 -5.55 23.78
C ASP A 185 -3.37 -5.88 22.34
N VAL A 186 -4.30 -5.75 21.38
CA VAL A 186 -4.00 -5.89 19.94
C VAL A 186 -3.20 -4.68 19.45
N VAL A 187 -2.10 -4.93 18.73
CA VAL A 187 -1.27 -3.88 18.14
C VAL A 187 -1.80 -3.53 16.75
N TRP A 188 -2.46 -2.39 16.64
CA TRP A 188 -3.02 -1.87 15.39
C TRP A 188 -2.05 -0.91 14.71
N VAL A 189 -1.45 -1.34 13.60
CA VAL A 189 -0.37 -0.61 12.96
C VAL A 189 -0.91 0.22 11.80
N ASN A 190 -0.57 1.51 11.74
CA ASN A 190 -0.73 2.26 10.50
C ASN A 190 0.47 1.98 9.61
N SER A 191 0.22 1.73 8.34
CA SER A 191 1.30 1.53 7.37
C SER A 191 0.98 2.17 6.03
N LEU A 192 2.04 2.61 5.34
CA LEU A 192 1.98 3.07 3.96
C LEU A 192 2.78 2.13 3.09
N VAL A 193 2.15 1.67 2.01
CA VAL A 193 2.76 0.76 1.06
C VAL A 193 2.79 1.41 -0.33
N ASP A 194 3.92 1.28 -1.04
CA ASP A 194 4.08 1.85 -2.38
C ASP A 194 4.94 0.95 -3.26
N ARG A 195 4.36 0.45 -4.35
CA ARG A 195 5.05 -0.25 -5.42
C ARG A 195 4.11 -0.34 -6.62
N ILE A 196 4.58 0.01 -7.81
CA ILE A 196 3.83 -0.24 -9.05
C ILE A 196 3.95 -1.72 -9.42
N VAL A 197 2.79 -2.37 -9.58
CA VAL A 197 2.67 -3.77 -10.04
C VAL A 197 1.83 -3.79 -11.30
N SER A 198 2.46 -4.02 -12.44
CA SER A 198 1.87 -3.78 -13.76
C SER A 198 1.01 -4.93 -14.26
N GLU A 199 1.49 -6.16 -14.14
CA GLU A 199 0.88 -7.34 -14.77
C GLU A 199 0.96 -8.57 -13.84
N PRO A 200 -0.05 -9.45 -13.84
CA PRO A 200 0.02 -10.73 -13.14
C PRO A 200 0.90 -11.72 -13.93
N ILE A 201 1.52 -12.64 -13.23
CA ILE A 201 2.02 -13.89 -13.80
C ILE A 201 1.07 -14.99 -13.31
N GLU A 202 0.49 -15.75 -14.24
CA GLU A 202 -0.42 -16.83 -13.88
C GLU A 202 0.34 -18.16 -13.74
N PRO A 203 -0.06 -19.05 -12.81
CA PRO A 203 -1.21 -18.92 -11.90
C PRO A 203 -0.94 -18.07 -10.64
N ALA A 204 0.33 -17.80 -10.33
CA ALA A 204 0.79 -16.95 -9.23
C ALA A 204 2.08 -16.21 -9.62
N GLY A 205 2.21 -14.98 -9.15
CA GLY A 205 3.31 -14.09 -9.46
C GLY A 205 2.85 -12.74 -10.03
N ALA A 206 3.81 -11.84 -10.19
CA ALA A 206 3.56 -10.53 -10.77
C ALA A 206 4.83 -9.90 -11.33
N VAL A 207 4.64 -8.89 -12.16
CA VAL A 207 5.73 -8.00 -12.58
C VAL A 207 5.57 -6.65 -11.89
N ALA A 208 6.66 -6.18 -11.30
CA ALA A 208 6.69 -4.95 -10.51
C ALA A 208 7.91 -4.09 -10.84
N GLU A 209 7.84 -2.81 -10.49
CA GLU A 209 9.00 -1.92 -10.58
C GLU A 209 10.03 -2.23 -9.47
N PRO A 210 11.29 -1.78 -9.60
CA PRO A 210 12.32 -1.94 -8.57
C PRO A 210 12.05 -1.15 -7.29
N TYR A 211 11.52 0.08 -7.41
CA TYR A 211 11.16 0.87 -6.24
C TYR A 211 10.06 0.20 -5.45
N ALA A 212 10.26 0.05 -4.14
CA ALA A 212 9.22 -0.39 -3.24
C ALA A 212 9.40 0.18 -1.84
N LEU A 213 8.29 0.40 -1.15
CA LEU A 213 8.25 0.91 0.22
C LEU A 213 7.15 0.23 1.02
N TRP A 214 7.49 -0.14 2.25
CA TRP A 214 6.59 -0.48 3.33
C TRP A 214 6.99 0.34 4.56
N ALA A 215 6.40 1.52 4.70
CA ALA A 215 6.60 2.37 5.86
C ALA A 215 5.62 1.97 6.95
N ILE A 216 6.12 1.72 8.15
CA ILE A 216 5.40 1.24 9.31
C ILE A 216 5.52 2.30 10.40
N GLU A 217 4.40 2.90 10.82
CA GLU A 217 4.41 3.92 11.88
C GLU A 217 4.81 3.28 13.21
N LYS A 218 5.85 3.82 13.86
CA LYS A 218 6.28 3.37 15.18
C LYS A 218 5.21 3.67 16.22
N GLY A 219 5.10 2.78 17.20
CA GLY A 219 4.21 2.94 18.33
C GLY A 219 4.43 1.83 19.37
N PRO A 220 3.72 1.87 20.50
CA PRO A 220 3.81 0.83 21.52
C PRO A 220 3.50 -0.56 20.93
N GLY A 221 4.40 -1.51 21.14
CA GLY A 221 4.25 -2.89 20.65
C GLY A 221 4.42 -3.08 19.13
N VAL A 222 4.59 -2.01 18.36
CA VAL A 222 4.80 -2.10 16.90
C VAL A 222 6.17 -2.70 16.61
N VAL A 223 6.17 -3.79 15.86
CA VAL A 223 7.38 -4.45 15.36
C VAL A 223 7.20 -4.80 13.89
N ALA A 224 8.26 -4.63 13.10
CA ALA A 224 8.28 -5.08 11.72
C ALA A 224 8.32 -6.62 11.66
N PRO A 225 7.69 -7.26 10.65
CA PRO A 225 7.66 -8.72 10.57
C PRO A 225 9.03 -9.33 10.28
N CYS A 226 9.88 -8.64 9.51
CA CYS A 226 11.28 -8.98 9.23
C CYS A 226 12.09 -7.70 9.00
N ARG A 227 13.42 -7.83 8.92
CA ARG A 227 14.31 -6.79 8.37
C ARG A 227 14.36 -6.94 6.86
N HIS A 228 14.11 -5.86 6.14
CA HIS A 228 14.21 -5.81 4.68
C HIS A 228 14.43 -4.36 4.24
N PRO A 229 15.24 -4.05 3.21
CA PRO A 229 15.54 -2.66 2.83
C PRO A 229 14.31 -1.81 2.47
N ALA A 230 13.25 -2.44 1.95
CA ALA A 230 11.99 -1.76 1.64
C ALA A 230 11.08 -1.55 2.87
N ILE A 231 11.36 -2.19 4.01
CA ILE A 231 10.54 -2.06 5.24
C ILE A 231 11.19 -1.03 6.17
N GLN A 232 10.48 0.05 6.46
CA GLN A 232 10.99 1.16 7.25
C GLN A 232 10.08 1.44 8.44
N LEU A 233 10.63 1.42 9.65
CA LEU A 233 9.94 1.93 10.82
C LEU A 233 10.14 3.45 10.91
N VAL A 234 9.04 4.20 10.84
CA VAL A 234 9.05 5.67 10.77
C VAL A 234 8.26 6.29 11.91
N ASP A 235 8.65 7.49 12.32
CA ASP A 235 7.99 8.19 13.43
C ASP A 235 6.65 8.82 13.02
N ASP A 236 6.50 9.22 11.74
CA ASP A 236 5.29 9.83 11.21
C ASP A 236 5.12 9.51 9.71
N LEU A 237 4.05 8.79 9.35
CA LEU A 237 3.75 8.47 7.95
C LEU A 237 3.43 9.71 7.10
N LYS A 238 2.95 10.79 7.72
CA LYS A 238 2.57 12.02 7.00
C LYS A 238 3.75 12.64 6.27
N GLN A 239 4.98 12.41 6.73
CA GLN A 239 6.18 12.89 6.05
C GLN A 239 6.32 12.23 4.67
N ILE A 240 6.16 10.90 4.61
CA ILE A 240 6.22 10.12 3.36
C ILE A 240 5.01 10.42 2.48
N GLU A 241 3.82 10.51 3.07
CA GLU A 241 2.60 10.88 2.33
C GLU A 241 2.76 12.24 1.65
N ARG A 242 3.35 13.21 2.35
CA ARG A 242 3.61 14.55 1.81
C ARG A 242 4.60 14.52 0.66
N LEU A 243 5.69 13.77 0.79
CA LEU A 243 6.65 13.55 -0.31
C LEU A 243 5.95 12.96 -1.54
N LYS A 244 5.20 11.86 -1.35
CA LYS A 244 4.44 11.21 -2.43
C LYS A 244 3.40 12.16 -3.05
N LEU A 245 2.69 12.94 -2.25
CA LEU A 245 1.63 13.82 -2.72
C LEU A 245 2.18 15.03 -3.50
N HIS A 246 3.22 15.67 -3.01
CA HIS A 246 3.71 16.94 -3.55
C HIS A 246 4.98 16.82 -4.40
N ILE A 247 5.54 15.63 -4.54
CA ILE A 247 6.62 15.37 -5.49
C ILE A 247 6.10 14.45 -6.60
N LEU A 248 5.77 13.20 -6.30
CA LEU A 248 5.35 12.23 -7.31
C LEU A 248 3.98 12.56 -7.92
N ASN A 249 2.95 12.74 -7.10
CA ASN A 249 1.60 13.01 -7.59
C ASN A 249 1.47 14.42 -8.21
N LEU A 250 2.11 15.42 -7.61
CA LEU A 250 2.20 16.77 -8.17
C LEU A 250 2.90 16.75 -9.53
N GLY A 251 4.03 16.04 -9.66
CA GLY A 251 4.75 15.90 -10.94
C GLY A 251 3.88 15.35 -12.06
N HIS A 252 3.15 14.26 -11.79
CA HIS A 252 2.17 13.73 -12.73
C HIS A 252 1.11 14.75 -13.14
N THR A 253 0.61 15.55 -12.20
CA THR A 253 -0.38 16.59 -12.49
C THR A 253 0.23 17.70 -13.36
N VAL A 254 1.45 18.15 -13.07
CA VAL A 254 2.18 19.11 -13.90
C VAL A 254 2.37 18.59 -15.33
N LEU A 255 2.74 17.31 -15.50
CA LEU A 255 2.92 16.72 -16.83
C LEU A 255 1.62 16.67 -17.64
N VAL A 256 0.50 16.33 -16.99
CA VAL A 256 -0.81 16.37 -17.65
C VAL A 256 -1.17 17.79 -18.06
N ASP A 257 -0.94 18.78 -17.21
CA ASP A 257 -1.24 20.19 -17.53
C ASP A 257 -0.41 20.67 -18.74
N ILE A 258 0.91 20.41 -18.75
CA ILE A 258 1.78 20.74 -19.90
C ILE A 258 1.28 20.05 -21.18
N TRP A 259 0.86 18.79 -21.09
CA TRP A 259 0.32 18.05 -22.24
C TRP A 259 -1.00 18.63 -22.76
N GLN A 260 -1.91 19.04 -21.86
CA GLN A 260 -3.17 19.68 -22.22
C GLN A 260 -2.95 21.05 -22.86
N GLN A 261 -2.01 21.84 -22.35
CA GLN A 261 -1.61 23.12 -22.95
C GLN A 261 -0.99 22.97 -24.34
N GLN A 262 -0.35 21.83 -24.62
CA GLN A 262 0.14 21.45 -25.96
C GLN A 262 -0.96 20.86 -26.88
N GLY A 263 -2.23 20.94 -26.48
CA GLY A 263 -3.39 20.52 -27.27
C GLY A 263 -3.88 19.09 -26.98
N GLY A 264 -3.32 18.39 -25.99
CA GLY A 264 -3.83 17.08 -25.52
C GLY A 264 -3.76 15.95 -26.56
N GLY A 265 -3.00 16.12 -27.64
CA GLY A 265 -2.89 15.13 -28.71
C GLY A 265 -1.91 13.99 -28.40
N GLY A 266 -2.10 12.85 -29.06
CA GLY A 266 -1.11 11.77 -29.16
C GLY A 266 -0.95 10.84 -27.96
N ASP A 267 -1.61 11.10 -26.82
CA ASP A 267 -1.57 10.31 -25.58
C ASP A 267 -0.21 9.65 -25.29
N PRO A 268 0.84 10.46 -25.05
CA PRO A 268 2.19 9.94 -24.88
C PRO A 268 2.31 9.19 -23.55
N VAL A 269 3.27 8.28 -23.51
CA VAL A 269 3.71 7.68 -22.25
C VAL A 269 4.56 8.67 -21.47
N VAL A 270 4.42 8.72 -20.14
CA VAL A 270 5.16 9.61 -19.22
C VAL A 270 6.66 9.68 -19.54
N ARG A 271 7.34 8.53 -19.70
CA ARG A 271 8.78 8.48 -20.01
C ARG A 271 9.14 9.20 -21.31
N GLU A 272 8.30 9.08 -22.34
CA GLU A 272 8.51 9.67 -23.67
C GLU A 272 8.20 11.17 -23.64
N PHE A 273 7.22 11.57 -22.83
CA PHE A 273 6.84 12.96 -22.67
C PHE A 273 7.89 13.75 -21.89
N ILE A 274 8.39 13.21 -20.77
CA ILE A 274 9.46 13.83 -19.98
C ILE A 274 10.76 13.93 -20.76
N ALA A 275 11.08 12.97 -21.62
CA ALA A 275 12.29 13.00 -22.44
C ALA A 275 12.34 14.16 -23.47
N ARG A 276 11.25 14.92 -23.64
CA ARG A 276 11.23 16.12 -24.47
C ARG A 276 11.95 17.25 -23.72
N PRO A 277 12.99 17.89 -24.29
CA PRO A 277 13.81 18.88 -23.57
C PRO A 277 13.00 20.00 -22.90
N ALA A 278 11.98 20.55 -23.57
CA ALA A 278 11.14 21.60 -23.01
C ALA A 278 10.27 21.13 -21.82
N VAL A 279 9.85 19.86 -21.80
CA VAL A 279 9.06 19.28 -20.71
C VAL A 279 9.95 18.98 -19.51
N GLU A 280 11.12 18.37 -19.76
CA GLU A 280 12.12 18.12 -18.72
C GLU A 280 12.54 19.43 -18.03
N GLU A 281 12.85 20.47 -18.81
CA GLU A 281 13.25 21.78 -18.30
C GLU A 281 12.14 22.41 -17.45
N ALA A 282 10.89 22.38 -17.94
CA ALA A 282 9.74 22.94 -17.21
C ALA A 282 9.48 22.21 -15.89
N LEU A 283 9.48 20.87 -15.89
CA LEU A 283 9.27 20.07 -14.68
C LEU A 283 10.42 20.26 -13.68
N THR A 284 11.66 20.27 -14.16
CA THR A 284 12.85 20.48 -13.33
C THR A 284 12.85 21.87 -12.70
N ALA A 285 12.45 22.91 -13.45
CA ALA A 285 12.32 24.26 -12.93
C ALA A 285 11.28 24.34 -11.81
N ILE A 286 10.10 23.72 -11.98
CA ILE A 286 9.08 23.64 -10.93
C ILE A 286 9.66 22.97 -9.68
N TYR A 287 10.33 21.82 -9.82
CA TYR A 287 10.87 21.15 -8.65
C TYR A 287 11.95 21.95 -7.94
N ARG A 288 12.96 22.44 -8.66
CA ARG A 288 14.10 23.15 -8.08
C ARG A 288 13.74 24.52 -7.51
N GLN A 289 12.83 25.24 -8.17
CA GLN A 289 12.54 26.64 -7.82
C GLN A 289 11.31 26.79 -6.93
N GLU A 290 10.34 25.87 -7.02
CA GLU A 290 9.04 26.03 -6.36
C GLU A 290 8.76 24.93 -5.32
N VAL A 291 9.19 23.68 -5.57
CA VAL A 291 8.87 22.55 -4.67
C VAL A 291 9.92 22.31 -3.58
N LEU A 292 11.17 22.07 -3.97
CA LEU A 292 12.25 21.75 -3.03
C LEU A 292 12.51 22.86 -1.99
N PRO A 293 12.47 24.17 -2.34
CA PRO A 293 12.66 25.22 -1.35
C PRO A 293 11.61 25.22 -0.24
N VAL A 294 10.38 24.80 -0.53
CA VAL A 294 9.31 24.67 0.48
C VAL A 294 9.60 23.46 1.39
N PHE A 295 9.99 22.32 0.82
CA PHE A 295 10.38 21.15 1.60
C PHE A 295 11.58 21.43 2.52
N ALA A 296 12.57 22.19 2.07
CA ALA A 296 13.70 22.62 2.90
C ALA A 296 13.31 23.48 4.12
N ARG A 297 12.08 24.02 4.15
CA ARG A 297 11.54 24.76 5.31
C ARG A 297 10.57 23.92 6.15
N LEU A 298 10.16 22.75 5.67
CA LEU A 298 9.20 21.90 6.35
C LEU A 298 9.88 20.91 7.29
N PRO A 299 9.35 20.70 8.51
CA PRO A 299 9.75 19.58 9.34
C PRO A 299 9.55 18.24 8.60
N GLY A 300 10.61 17.42 8.55
CA GLY A 300 10.63 16.15 7.82
C GLY A 300 10.75 16.29 6.30
N GLY A 301 11.22 17.44 5.81
CA GLY A 301 11.44 17.68 4.38
C GLY A 301 12.82 17.26 3.85
N ASP A 302 13.73 16.81 4.72
CA ASP A 302 15.13 16.55 4.38
C ASP A 302 15.30 15.48 3.27
N GLY A 303 14.37 14.52 3.18
CA GLY A 303 14.38 13.47 2.15
C GLY A 303 13.80 13.88 0.80
N ALA A 304 13.44 15.15 0.59
CA ALA A 304 12.74 15.58 -0.63
C ALA A 304 13.58 15.48 -1.91
N GLU A 305 14.88 15.78 -1.83
CA GLU A 305 15.78 15.67 -2.98
C GLU A 305 15.98 14.21 -3.40
N ASP A 306 16.24 13.33 -2.44
CA ASP A 306 16.38 11.89 -2.67
C ASP A 306 15.08 11.30 -3.24
N TYR A 307 13.93 11.67 -2.68
CA TYR A 307 12.63 11.22 -3.16
C TYR A 307 12.30 11.75 -4.56
N LEU A 308 12.75 12.96 -4.90
CA LEU A 308 12.63 13.50 -6.25
C LEU A 308 13.47 12.71 -7.24
N ALA A 309 14.73 12.38 -6.91
CA ALA A 309 15.59 11.58 -7.77
C ALA A 309 14.95 10.20 -8.07
N ILE A 310 14.44 9.53 -7.02
CA ILE A 310 13.68 8.29 -7.14
C ILE A 310 12.43 8.47 -8.03
N THR A 311 11.69 9.57 -7.84
CA THR A 311 10.48 9.87 -8.61
C THR A 311 10.77 10.00 -10.11
N LEU A 312 11.82 10.75 -10.47
CA LEU A 312 12.22 10.95 -11.86
C LEU A 312 12.68 9.63 -12.51
N GLU A 313 13.40 8.79 -11.76
CA GLU A 313 13.78 7.46 -12.23
C GLU A 313 12.55 6.57 -12.49
N ARG A 314 11.56 6.59 -11.58
CA ARG A 314 10.30 5.86 -11.77
C ARG A 314 9.52 6.35 -12.99
N PHE A 315 9.50 7.66 -13.24
CA PHE A 315 8.88 8.23 -14.43
C PHE A 315 9.59 7.81 -15.72
N ALA A 316 10.90 7.62 -15.68
CA ALA A 316 11.72 7.18 -16.80
C ALA A 316 11.69 5.66 -17.04
N ASN A 317 10.97 4.88 -16.22
CA ASN A 317 10.95 3.42 -16.30
C ASN A 317 10.53 2.93 -17.71
N PRO A 318 11.41 2.27 -18.48
CA PRO A 318 11.14 1.88 -19.86
C PRO A 318 10.11 0.76 -19.98
N PHE A 319 9.82 0.06 -18.88
CA PHE A 319 8.92 -1.08 -18.85
C PHE A 319 7.49 -0.72 -18.41
N LEU A 320 7.22 0.56 -18.11
CA LEU A 320 5.91 1.06 -17.70
C LEU A 320 5.31 1.98 -18.77
N ASN A 321 4.15 1.59 -19.30
CA ASN A 321 3.38 2.39 -20.26
C ASN A 321 2.35 3.27 -19.55
N HIS A 322 2.79 4.16 -18.67
CA HIS A 322 1.91 5.13 -18.01
C HIS A 322 1.47 6.20 -19.00
N ARG A 323 0.25 6.10 -19.52
CA ARG A 323 -0.32 7.07 -20.46
C ARG A 323 -0.77 8.33 -19.75
N LEU A 324 -0.53 9.50 -20.34
CA LEU A 324 -0.98 10.76 -19.75
C LEU A 324 -2.51 10.86 -19.72
N ALA A 325 -3.24 10.29 -20.69
CA ALA A 325 -4.70 10.28 -20.65
C ALA A 325 -5.27 9.54 -19.42
N ASP A 326 -4.63 8.44 -19.00
CA ASP A 326 -5.02 7.71 -17.79
C ASP A 326 -4.80 8.56 -16.54
N ILE A 327 -3.69 9.31 -16.51
CA ILE A 327 -3.34 10.20 -15.42
C ILE A 327 -4.23 11.45 -15.41
N ALA A 328 -4.75 11.88 -16.56
CA ALA A 328 -5.60 13.07 -16.70
C ALA A 328 -7.02 12.91 -16.16
N GLN A 329 -7.47 11.69 -15.84
CA GLN A 329 -8.78 11.46 -15.24
C GLN A 329 -8.94 12.27 -13.94
N ASN A 330 -10.03 13.04 -13.81
CA ASN A 330 -10.28 13.94 -12.67
C ASN A 330 -9.15 14.99 -12.46
N HIS A 331 -8.65 15.57 -13.56
CA HIS A 331 -7.49 16.48 -13.52
C HIS A 331 -7.72 17.69 -12.61
N VAL A 332 -8.87 18.37 -12.72
CA VAL A 332 -9.19 19.57 -11.92
C VAL A 332 -9.12 19.27 -10.41
N GLN A 333 -9.73 18.16 -9.98
CA GLN A 333 -9.67 17.75 -8.57
C GLN A 333 -8.24 17.37 -8.14
N LYS A 334 -7.43 16.81 -9.05
CA LYS A 334 -6.01 16.52 -8.79
C LYS A 334 -5.20 17.80 -8.66
N VAL A 335 -5.44 18.83 -9.48
CA VAL A 335 -4.79 20.14 -9.38
C VAL A 335 -5.05 20.75 -8.01
N GLU A 336 -6.31 20.81 -7.57
CA GLU A 336 -6.67 21.34 -6.25
C GLU A 336 -5.97 20.57 -5.11
N ARG A 337 -6.11 19.24 -5.08
CA ARG A 337 -5.60 18.41 -3.97
C ARG A 337 -4.09 18.28 -3.92
N ARG A 338 -3.38 18.49 -5.03
CA ARG A 338 -1.93 18.26 -5.13
C ARG A 338 -1.17 19.57 -5.24
N ILE A 339 -1.59 20.45 -6.14
CA ILE A 339 -0.95 21.74 -6.38
C ILE A 339 -1.54 22.81 -5.46
N GLY A 340 -2.87 22.94 -5.41
CA GLY A 340 -3.54 23.91 -4.52
C GLY A 340 -3.15 23.70 -3.06
N ALA A 341 -3.26 22.46 -2.58
CA ALA A 341 -2.80 22.09 -1.23
C ALA A 341 -1.30 22.36 -0.99
N PHE A 342 -0.45 22.23 -2.01
CA PHE A 342 0.97 22.58 -1.90
C PHE A 342 1.20 24.08 -1.78
N LEU A 343 0.46 24.89 -2.55
CA LEU A 343 0.49 26.35 -2.43
C LEU A 343 0.07 26.78 -1.03
N ASP A 344 -0.99 26.18 -0.48
CA ASP A 344 -1.43 26.43 0.90
C ASP A 344 -0.34 26.10 1.93
N LEU A 345 0.36 24.99 1.73
CA LEU A 345 1.49 24.57 2.56
C LEU A 345 2.67 25.54 2.48
N ALA A 346 2.90 26.15 1.32
CA ALA A 346 4.00 27.08 1.07
C ALA A 346 3.75 28.50 1.60
N LYS A 347 2.47 28.92 1.74
CA LYS A 347 2.06 30.28 2.16
C LYS A 347 2.82 30.83 3.38
N PRO A 348 3.01 30.07 4.49
CA PRO A 348 3.68 30.60 5.68
C PRO A 348 5.15 30.99 5.45
N PHE A 349 5.80 30.46 4.41
CA PHE A 349 7.21 30.70 4.14
C PHE A 349 7.46 31.89 3.20
N GLY A 350 6.41 32.46 2.60
CA GLY A 350 6.54 33.58 1.65
C GLY A 350 7.37 33.26 0.40
N LEU A 351 7.51 31.97 0.07
CA LEU A 351 8.22 31.52 -1.13
C LEU A 351 7.28 31.67 -2.33
N PRO A 352 7.74 32.17 -3.49
CA PRO A 352 6.90 32.28 -4.68
C PRO A 352 6.80 30.92 -5.43
N GLN A 353 5.60 30.54 -5.87
CA GLN A 353 5.36 29.40 -6.76
C GLN A 353 4.53 29.81 -8.00
N PRO A 354 5.08 30.69 -8.87
CA PRO A 354 4.31 31.30 -9.94
C PRO A 354 3.82 30.30 -10.99
N ARG A 355 4.59 29.25 -11.31
CA ARG A 355 4.16 28.25 -12.30
C ARG A 355 3.05 27.38 -11.73
N LEU A 356 3.20 26.90 -10.51
CA LEU A 356 2.15 26.12 -9.85
C LEU A 356 0.85 26.93 -9.65
N ALA A 357 0.97 28.21 -9.29
CA ALA A 357 -0.18 29.11 -9.20
C ALA A 357 -0.89 29.31 -10.55
N ALA A 358 -0.13 29.42 -11.65
CA ALA A 358 -0.70 29.53 -12.99
C ALA A 358 -1.49 28.26 -13.38
N ILE A 359 -1.00 27.07 -13.03
CA ILE A 359 -1.72 25.80 -13.27
C ILE A 359 -3.06 25.80 -12.53
N VAL A 360 -3.09 26.20 -11.26
CA VAL A 360 -4.34 26.28 -10.48
C VAL A 360 -5.31 27.29 -11.10
N ALA A 361 -4.82 28.45 -11.56
CA ALA A 361 -5.64 29.46 -12.20
C ALA A 361 -6.20 29.02 -13.57
N GLY A 362 -5.48 28.18 -14.31
CA GLY A 362 -5.89 27.65 -15.62
C GLY A 362 -6.81 26.43 -15.57
N ALA A 363 -6.92 25.76 -14.42
CA ALA A 363 -7.76 24.57 -14.24
C ALA A 363 -9.23 24.88 -13.87
N GLY A 364 -9.57 26.17 -13.70
CA GLY A 364 -10.89 26.66 -13.26
C GLY A 364 -11.86 27.00 -14.38
#